data_AF-A0A6L6ZU34-F1
#
_entry.id   AF-A0A6L6ZU34-F1
#
_cell.length_a   1.000
_cell.length_b   1.000
_cell.length_c   1.000
_cell.angle_alpha   90.00
_cell.angle_beta   90.00
_cell.angle_gamma   90.00
#
_symmetry.space_group_name_H-M   'P 1'
#
loop_
_entity.id
_entity.type
_entity.pdbx_description
1 polymer ?
#
loop_
_entity_poly.entity_id
_entity_poly.type
_entity_poly.pdbx_seq_one_letter_code
_entity_poly.pdbx_strand_id
1 'polypeptide(L)'
;HLVHFYQLAGMDWIDVLDALKADPRKTSELAQSLSSWPKSSPGYFFDVQNRLKKFVEGGQLGIFRNGYWGHPQYKLPPEANLMGFAHYLEALDFQREIVKIHAVFGGKNPHPNWIVGGMPCAINIDESGAVGAVNMERLNLVQSIITRTADFINNVMIPDALAIGQFNKPWSEIGTGLSDKCVLSYGAFPDIANDFGEKSLLMPGGAVINGDFNNVLPVDLVDPQQVQEFVDHAWYRYPNDQVGRHPFDGITDPWYNPGDVKGSDTNIQQLNEQERYSWIKAPRWRGNAMEVGPLARTLIAYHKGDAATVESVDRMMSALNLPLSGIQSTLGRILCRAHEAQWAAGKLQYFFDKLMTNLKNGNLATASTEKWEPATWPTECRGVGFTEAPRGALGHWAAIRDGKIDLYQCVVPTTWNASPRDPKGQIGAYEAALMNTKMAIPEQPLEILRTLHSFDPCLACSTHVLGDDGSELISVQVR
;
A
#
# COMPACT_ATOMS: atom_id res chain seq x y z
N HIS A 1 2.44 -4.55 2.50
CA HIS A 1 3.73 -4.78 1.82
C HIS A 1 4.07 -6.26 1.68
N LEU A 2 4.34 -7.00 2.76
CA LEU A 2 4.75 -8.41 2.68
C LEU A 2 3.80 -9.30 1.86
N VAL A 3 2.53 -9.35 2.24
CA VAL A 3 1.51 -10.17 1.54
C VAL A 3 1.34 -9.75 0.09
N HIS A 4 1.38 -8.44 -0.18
CA HIS A 4 1.28 -7.94 -1.56
C HIS A 4 2.42 -8.47 -2.43
N PHE A 5 3.67 -8.37 -1.94
CA PHE A 5 4.84 -8.80 -2.69
C PHE A 5 4.78 -10.28 -3.07
N TYR A 6 4.39 -11.16 -2.15
CA TYR A 6 4.34 -12.60 -2.41
C TYR A 6 3.01 -13.05 -3.01
N GLN A 7 1.89 -12.79 -2.35
CA GLN A 7 0.59 -13.38 -2.71
C GLN A 7 -0.12 -12.67 -3.86
N LEU A 8 0.22 -11.42 -4.15
CA LEU A 8 -0.42 -10.66 -5.23
C LEU A 8 0.53 -10.46 -6.42
N ALA A 9 1.66 -9.80 -6.21
CA ALA A 9 2.60 -9.48 -7.29
C ALA A 9 3.59 -10.61 -7.61
N GLY A 10 3.87 -11.51 -6.66
CA GLY A 10 4.97 -12.48 -6.77
C GLY A 10 4.85 -13.40 -7.99
N MET A 11 3.62 -13.84 -8.29
CA MET A 11 3.36 -14.72 -9.44
C MET A 11 3.52 -14.03 -10.80
N ASP A 12 3.61 -12.70 -10.85
CA ASP A 12 3.93 -12.01 -12.11
C ASP A 12 5.41 -12.16 -12.48
N TRP A 13 6.28 -12.45 -11.50
CA TRP A 13 7.74 -12.51 -11.65
C TRP A 13 8.30 -13.92 -11.50
N ILE A 14 7.65 -14.75 -10.69
CA ILE A 14 8.02 -16.13 -10.38
C ILE A 14 7.19 -17.07 -11.26
N ASP A 15 7.86 -17.85 -12.11
CA ASP A 15 7.20 -18.92 -12.84
C ASP A 15 7.10 -20.16 -11.94
N VAL A 16 5.91 -20.40 -11.40
CA VAL A 16 5.67 -21.48 -10.43
C VAL A 16 5.91 -22.86 -11.06
N LEU A 17 5.57 -23.07 -12.33
CA LEU A 17 5.77 -24.38 -12.96
C LEU A 17 7.23 -24.61 -13.35
N ASP A 18 7.99 -23.56 -13.62
CA ASP A 18 9.43 -23.67 -13.87
C ASP A 18 10.22 -24.06 -12.61
N ALA A 19 9.72 -23.76 -11.40
CA ALA A 19 10.30 -24.20 -10.13
C ALA A 19 10.43 -25.75 -10.02
N LEU A 20 9.60 -26.51 -10.74
CA LEU A 20 9.68 -27.98 -10.80
C LEU A 20 10.94 -28.50 -11.49
N LYS A 21 11.65 -27.64 -12.24
CA LYS A 21 12.87 -27.99 -12.96
C LYS A 21 14.15 -27.66 -12.19
N ALA A 22 14.04 -27.03 -11.02
CA ALA A 22 15.18 -26.58 -10.24
C ALA A 22 15.97 -27.75 -9.62
N ASP A 23 17.30 -27.61 -9.49
CA ASP A 23 18.10 -28.46 -8.59
C ASP A 23 18.00 -27.90 -7.14
N PRO A 24 17.51 -28.69 -6.16
CA PRO A 24 17.36 -28.21 -4.78
C PRO A 24 18.67 -27.80 -4.09
N ARG A 25 19.82 -28.39 -4.47
CA ARG A 25 21.13 -27.99 -3.92
C ARG A 25 21.55 -26.65 -4.46
N LYS A 26 21.39 -26.42 -5.77
CA LYS A 26 21.66 -25.09 -6.36
C LYS A 26 20.71 -24.02 -5.84
N THR A 27 19.45 -24.38 -5.58
CA THR A 27 18.48 -23.48 -4.93
C THR A 27 18.94 -23.12 -3.51
N SER A 28 19.45 -24.10 -2.76
CA SER A 28 20.05 -23.91 -1.44
C SER A 28 21.28 -23.00 -1.47
N GLU A 29 22.22 -23.25 -2.39
CA GLU A 29 23.41 -22.42 -2.63
C GLU A 29 23.03 -20.98 -2.99
N LEU A 30 22.05 -20.80 -3.88
CA LEU A 30 21.52 -19.48 -4.25
C LEU A 30 20.95 -18.75 -3.03
N ALA A 31 20.05 -19.39 -2.27
CA ALA A 31 19.42 -18.78 -1.11
C ALA A 31 20.46 -18.35 -0.05
N GLN A 32 21.46 -19.20 0.22
CA GLN A 32 22.55 -18.92 1.16
C GLN A 32 23.49 -17.80 0.68
N SER A 33 23.64 -17.63 -0.64
CA SER A 33 24.44 -16.54 -1.21
C SER A 33 23.75 -15.17 -1.05
N LEU A 34 22.42 -15.16 -0.95
CA LEU A 34 21.61 -13.93 -0.90
C LEU A 34 21.24 -13.52 0.52
N SER A 35 21.16 -14.46 1.46
CA SER A 35 20.61 -14.21 2.79
C SER A 35 21.16 -15.17 3.85
N SER A 36 21.15 -14.70 5.10
CA SER A 36 21.39 -15.51 6.30
C SER A 36 20.14 -16.27 6.78
N TRP A 37 19.04 -16.26 6.02
CA TRP A 37 17.79 -16.94 6.39
C TRP A 37 18.01 -18.46 6.65
N PRO A 38 17.61 -19.01 7.82
CA PRO A 38 18.00 -20.37 8.18
C PRO A 38 17.37 -21.49 7.36
N LYS A 39 16.18 -21.28 6.79
CA LYS A 39 15.45 -22.32 6.03
C LYS A 39 15.94 -22.36 4.59
N SER A 40 17.19 -22.77 4.43
CA SER A 40 17.87 -22.75 3.14
C SER A 40 18.48 -24.10 2.77
N SER A 41 18.10 -25.20 3.42
CA SER A 41 18.73 -26.51 3.19
C SER A 41 18.27 -27.15 1.87
N PRO A 42 19.10 -27.99 1.22
CA PRO A 42 18.68 -28.67 -0.01
C PRO A 42 17.46 -29.57 0.20
N GLY A 43 17.38 -30.24 1.37
CA GLY A 43 16.25 -31.09 1.72
C GLY A 43 14.94 -30.30 1.84
N TYR A 44 14.99 -29.09 2.44
CA TYR A 44 13.82 -28.22 2.53
C TYR A 44 13.27 -27.84 1.14
N PHE A 45 14.15 -27.39 0.23
CA PHE A 45 13.73 -27.04 -1.13
C PHE A 45 13.23 -28.25 -1.92
N PHE A 46 13.83 -29.43 -1.72
CA PHE A 46 13.34 -30.67 -2.32
C PHE A 46 11.93 -31.02 -1.83
N ASP A 47 11.65 -30.88 -0.54
CA ASP A 47 10.33 -31.15 0.03
C ASP A 47 9.27 -30.15 -0.49
N VAL A 48 9.62 -28.87 -0.59
CA VAL A 48 8.76 -27.84 -1.21
C VAL A 48 8.47 -28.18 -2.68
N GLN A 49 9.50 -28.53 -3.44
CA GLN A 49 9.37 -28.91 -4.86
C GLN A 49 8.49 -30.15 -5.01
N ASN A 50 8.67 -31.18 -4.19
CA ASN A 50 7.85 -32.39 -4.21
C ASN A 50 6.39 -32.11 -3.86
N ARG A 51 6.14 -31.20 -2.91
CA ARG A 51 4.78 -30.79 -2.56
C ARG A 51 4.10 -30.09 -3.74
N LEU A 52 4.81 -29.21 -4.43
CA LEU A 52 4.31 -28.58 -5.66
C LEU A 52 4.09 -29.60 -6.78
N LYS A 53 5.04 -30.53 -6.99
CA LYS A 53 4.95 -31.61 -7.99
C LYS A 53 3.69 -32.43 -7.79
N LYS A 54 3.44 -32.89 -6.56
CA LYS A 54 2.23 -33.64 -6.21
C LYS A 54 0.95 -32.82 -6.44
N PHE A 55 0.99 -31.53 -6.14
CA PHE A 55 -0.16 -30.63 -6.36
C PHE A 55 -0.51 -30.49 -7.85
N VAL A 56 0.49 -30.30 -8.71
CA VAL A 56 0.26 -30.17 -10.16
C VAL A 56 -0.11 -31.50 -10.82
N GLU A 57 0.48 -32.62 -10.38
CA GLU A 57 0.19 -33.97 -10.90
C GLU A 57 -1.24 -34.42 -10.60
N GLY A 58 -1.89 -33.86 -9.57
CA GLY A 58 -3.30 -34.08 -9.30
C GLY A 58 -4.25 -33.45 -10.32
N GLY A 59 -3.76 -32.64 -11.28
CA GLY A 59 -4.56 -31.98 -12.31
C GLY A 59 -5.47 -30.84 -11.79
N GLN A 60 -5.47 -30.59 -10.49
CA GLN A 60 -6.26 -29.57 -9.81
C GLN A 60 -5.40 -28.36 -9.41
N LEU A 61 -4.94 -27.60 -10.41
CA LEU A 61 -3.97 -26.50 -10.22
C LEU A 61 -4.47 -25.31 -9.38
N GLY A 62 -5.75 -25.27 -9.00
CA GLY A 62 -6.31 -24.20 -8.16
C GLY A 62 -5.97 -22.81 -8.69
N ILE A 63 -5.35 -21.97 -7.84
CA ILE A 63 -4.91 -20.61 -8.17
C ILE A 63 -3.83 -20.54 -9.27
N PHE A 64 -3.16 -21.66 -9.59
CA PHE A 64 -2.16 -21.71 -10.67
C PHE A 64 -2.76 -22.14 -12.01
N ARG A 65 -4.05 -22.48 -12.05
CA ARG A 65 -4.72 -22.91 -13.29
C ARG A 65 -4.79 -21.75 -14.28
N ASN A 66 -4.43 -22.02 -15.54
CA ASN A 66 -4.46 -21.03 -16.63
C ASN A 66 -3.61 -19.77 -16.33
N GLY A 67 -2.57 -19.92 -15.51
CA GLY A 67 -1.54 -18.89 -15.34
C GLY A 67 -0.65 -18.80 -16.59
N TYR A 68 0.15 -17.74 -16.66
CA TYR A 68 0.98 -17.42 -17.82
C TYR A 68 2.33 -18.17 -17.85
N TRP A 69 2.39 -19.35 -17.24
CA TRP A 69 3.62 -20.12 -17.08
C TRP A 69 4.29 -20.42 -18.43
N GLY A 70 5.62 -20.21 -18.51
CA GLY A 70 6.40 -20.29 -19.73
C GLY A 70 6.36 -19.04 -20.61
N HIS A 71 5.63 -17.99 -20.22
CA HIS A 71 5.63 -16.71 -20.94
C HIS A 71 7.05 -16.13 -21.04
N PRO A 72 7.47 -15.58 -22.22
CA PRO A 72 8.85 -15.15 -22.44
C PRO A 72 9.35 -14.02 -21.52
N GLN A 73 8.45 -13.35 -20.80
CA GLN A 73 8.81 -12.34 -19.79
C GLN A 73 9.13 -12.91 -18.39
N TYR A 74 8.93 -14.20 -18.13
CA TYR A 74 9.54 -14.83 -16.96
C TYR A 74 11.04 -15.01 -17.21
N LYS A 75 11.86 -14.35 -16.39
CA LYS A 75 13.32 -14.26 -16.57
C LYS A 75 14.12 -14.95 -15.47
N LEU A 76 13.47 -15.37 -14.39
CA LEU A 76 14.13 -16.07 -13.30
C LEU A 76 14.53 -17.48 -13.75
N PRO A 77 15.72 -17.98 -13.36
CA PRO A 77 16.06 -19.38 -13.52
C PRO A 77 15.20 -20.27 -12.60
N PRO A 78 15.10 -21.59 -12.87
CA PRO A 78 14.34 -22.53 -12.06
C PRO A 78 14.65 -22.44 -10.56
N GLU A 79 15.94 -22.31 -10.19
CA GLU A 79 16.37 -22.20 -8.79
C GLU A 79 15.81 -20.96 -8.09
N ALA A 80 15.78 -19.82 -8.77
CA ALA A 80 15.19 -18.60 -8.22
C ALA A 80 13.66 -18.71 -8.12
N ASN A 81 13.02 -19.40 -9.08
CA ASN A 81 11.59 -19.68 -9.03
C ASN A 81 11.22 -20.57 -7.83
N LEU A 82 12.00 -21.63 -7.56
CA LEU A 82 11.78 -22.51 -6.41
C LEU A 82 12.03 -21.80 -5.08
N MET A 83 13.08 -20.96 -5.01
CA MET A 83 13.34 -20.12 -3.85
C MET A 83 12.17 -19.16 -3.57
N GLY A 84 11.75 -18.39 -4.58
CA GLY A 84 10.62 -17.46 -4.46
C GLY A 84 9.30 -18.17 -4.13
N PHE A 85 9.06 -19.36 -4.66
CA PHE A 85 7.88 -20.17 -4.32
C PHE A 85 7.92 -20.71 -2.88
N ALA A 86 9.08 -21.11 -2.38
CA ALA A 86 9.23 -21.49 -0.97
C ALA A 86 8.93 -20.29 -0.06
N HIS A 87 9.52 -19.13 -0.34
CA HIS A 87 9.29 -17.90 0.42
C HIS A 87 7.85 -17.38 0.31
N TYR A 88 7.17 -17.60 -0.82
CA TYR A 88 5.73 -17.37 -0.95
C TYR A 88 4.93 -18.14 0.11
N LEU A 89 5.22 -19.43 0.28
CA LEU A 89 4.54 -20.28 1.26
C LEU A 89 4.88 -19.85 2.69
N GLU A 90 6.14 -19.53 2.96
CA GLU A 90 6.57 -19.03 4.25
C GLU A 90 5.93 -17.70 4.62
N ALA A 91 5.80 -16.78 3.65
CA ALA A 91 5.17 -15.48 3.86
C ALA A 91 3.67 -15.63 4.16
N LEU A 92 2.99 -16.54 3.47
CA LEU A 92 1.58 -16.86 3.73
C LEU A 92 1.38 -17.42 5.15
N ASP A 93 2.31 -18.24 5.61
CA ASP A 93 2.32 -18.70 6.99
C ASP A 93 2.60 -17.57 7.98
N PHE A 94 3.67 -16.81 7.75
CA PHE A 94 4.20 -15.85 8.72
C PHE A 94 3.32 -14.62 8.91
N GLN A 95 2.65 -14.13 7.86
CA GLN A 95 1.85 -12.90 7.91
C GLN A 95 0.78 -12.88 9.03
N ARG A 96 0.26 -14.05 9.44
CA ARG A 96 -0.73 -14.17 10.52
C ARG A 96 -0.16 -13.80 11.89
N GLU A 97 1.16 -13.89 12.05
CA GLU A 97 1.86 -13.60 13.29
C GLU A 97 2.01 -12.09 13.46
N ILE A 98 2.33 -11.38 12.38
CA ILE A 98 2.53 -9.92 12.38
C ILE A 98 1.28 -9.22 12.94
N VAL A 99 0.11 -9.64 12.49
CA VAL A 99 -1.17 -9.03 12.86
C VAL A 99 -1.61 -9.29 14.30
N LYS A 100 -0.92 -10.16 15.05
CA LYS A 100 -1.20 -10.34 16.49
C LYS A 100 -0.89 -9.07 17.29
N ILE A 101 -0.03 -8.18 16.80
CA ILE A 101 0.15 -6.83 17.38
C ILE A 101 -1.18 -6.06 17.36
N HIS A 102 -1.91 -6.10 16.25
CA HIS A 102 -3.25 -5.50 16.17
C HIS A 102 -4.25 -6.20 17.10
N ALA A 103 -4.14 -7.51 17.29
CA ALA A 103 -5.01 -8.24 18.21
C ALA A 103 -4.78 -7.82 19.67
N VAL A 104 -3.53 -7.54 20.07
CA VAL A 104 -3.21 -7.06 21.43
C VAL A 104 -3.80 -5.68 21.69
N PHE A 105 -3.58 -4.72 20.78
CA PHE A 105 -4.00 -3.32 21.01
C PHE A 105 -5.42 -2.99 20.52
N GLY A 106 -5.95 -3.75 19.56
CA GLY A 106 -7.24 -3.49 18.92
C GLY A 106 -8.22 -4.65 19.00
N GLY A 107 -7.88 -5.74 19.68
CA GLY A 107 -8.74 -6.90 19.93
C GLY A 107 -8.81 -7.94 18.81
N LYS A 108 -8.69 -7.53 17.53
CA LYS A 108 -8.78 -8.45 16.38
C LYS A 108 -8.07 -7.93 15.12
N ASN A 109 -7.83 -8.85 14.19
CA ASN A 109 -7.46 -8.56 12.81
C ASN A 109 -8.11 -9.62 11.88
N PRO A 110 -8.75 -9.23 10.76
CA PRO A 110 -8.94 -7.87 10.23
C PRO A 110 -9.86 -6.97 11.08
N HIS A 111 -9.84 -5.67 10.79
CA HIS A 111 -10.66 -4.62 11.44
C HIS A 111 -10.48 -4.54 12.97
N PRO A 112 -9.30 -4.11 13.46
CA PRO A 112 -9.11 -3.75 14.87
C PRO A 112 -10.00 -2.57 15.27
N ASN A 113 -10.21 -2.42 16.58
CA ASN A 113 -11.00 -1.31 17.14
C ASN A 113 -10.12 -0.09 17.45
N TRP A 114 -10.71 1.10 17.37
CA TRP A 114 -10.12 2.41 17.68
C TRP A 114 -11.15 3.27 18.42
N ILE A 115 -10.71 4.33 19.09
CA ILE A 115 -11.62 5.31 19.73
C ILE A 115 -11.18 6.75 19.42
N VAL A 116 -12.14 7.67 19.34
CA VAL A 116 -11.80 9.11 19.36
C VAL A 116 -11.20 9.44 20.73
N GLY A 117 -10.08 10.15 20.75
CA GLY A 117 -9.37 10.53 21.98
C GLY A 117 -8.21 9.61 22.39
N GLY A 118 -7.98 8.48 21.71
CA GLY A 118 -6.84 7.61 21.99
C GLY A 118 -7.02 6.17 21.53
N MET A 119 -6.71 5.20 22.39
CA MET A 119 -6.88 3.76 22.13
C MET A 119 -7.65 3.06 23.26
N PRO A 120 -8.47 2.03 22.97
CA PRO A 120 -9.28 1.35 23.99
C PRO A 120 -8.49 0.38 24.88
N CYS A 121 -7.25 0.05 24.51
CA CYS A 121 -6.40 -0.91 25.20
C CYS A 121 -5.68 -0.27 26.40
N ALA A 122 -6.43 -0.03 27.48
CA ALA A 122 -5.89 0.49 28.73
C ALA A 122 -4.68 -0.33 29.23
N ILE A 123 -3.71 0.35 29.86
CA ILE A 123 -2.45 -0.24 30.32
C ILE A 123 -2.46 -0.33 31.84
N ASN A 124 -2.05 -1.48 32.36
CA ASN A 124 -1.77 -1.70 33.78
C ASN A 124 -0.65 -2.74 33.89
N ILE A 125 0.49 -2.33 34.45
CA ILE A 125 1.72 -3.14 34.46
C ILE A 125 1.91 -3.90 35.78
N ASP A 126 1.70 -3.25 36.92
CA ASP A 126 2.11 -3.75 38.23
C ASP A 126 1.04 -3.64 39.33
N GLU A 127 -0.17 -3.18 39.00
CA GLU A 127 -1.27 -3.08 39.96
C GLU A 127 -2.22 -4.28 39.86
N SER A 128 -3.03 -4.46 40.92
CA SER A 128 -4.11 -5.46 40.90
C SER A 128 -5.05 -5.21 39.70
N GLY A 129 -5.46 -6.30 39.04
CA GLY A 129 -6.32 -6.21 37.84
C GLY A 129 -5.57 -6.11 36.51
N ALA A 130 -4.23 -6.12 36.49
CA ALA A 130 -3.43 -6.08 35.26
C ALA A 130 -3.78 -7.19 34.23
N VAL A 131 -4.36 -8.31 34.66
CA VAL A 131 -4.85 -9.38 33.77
C VAL A 131 -6.01 -8.94 32.86
N GLY A 132 -6.71 -7.85 33.21
CA GLY A 132 -7.76 -7.24 32.39
C GLY A 132 -7.30 -6.10 31.47
N ALA A 133 -5.99 -5.87 31.35
CA ALA A 133 -5.40 -4.73 30.64
C ALA A 133 -4.20 -5.17 29.77
N VAL A 134 -3.63 -4.24 29.02
CA VAL A 134 -2.29 -4.42 28.43
C VAL A 134 -1.27 -4.40 29.57
N ASN A 135 -0.70 -5.57 29.84
CA ASN A 135 0.31 -5.78 30.89
C ASN A 135 1.66 -6.21 30.29
N MET A 136 2.64 -6.48 31.16
CA MET A 136 4.00 -6.81 30.73
C MET A 136 4.07 -8.06 29.84
N GLU A 137 3.24 -9.07 30.08
CA GLU A 137 3.25 -10.29 29.25
C GLU A 137 2.70 -10.00 27.84
N ARG A 138 1.66 -9.15 27.72
CA ARG A 138 1.15 -8.68 26.43
C ARG A 138 2.21 -7.88 25.66
N LEU A 139 2.97 -7.04 26.35
CA LEU A 139 4.07 -6.27 25.76
C LEU A 139 5.23 -7.17 25.32
N ASN A 140 5.55 -8.23 26.09
CA ASN A 140 6.54 -9.24 25.69
C ASN A 140 6.12 -9.97 24.40
N LEU A 141 4.84 -10.31 24.26
CA LEU A 141 4.31 -10.88 23.02
C LEU A 141 4.53 -9.92 21.85
N VAL A 142 4.15 -8.65 22.00
CA VAL A 142 4.35 -7.62 20.97
C VAL A 142 5.82 -7.51 20.57
N GLN A 143 6.75 -7.39 21.53
CA GLN A 143 8.19 -7.36 21.26
C GLN A 143 8.65 -8.57 20.45
N SER A 144 8.23 -9.78 20.83
CA SER A 144 8.61 -11.00 20.11
C SER A 144 8.16 -10.99 18.65
N ILE A 145 6.96 -10.43 18.37
CA ILE A 145 6.41 -10.34 17.02
C ILE A 145 7.17 -9.27 16.22
N ILE A 146 7.49 -8.13 16.81
CA ILE A 146 8.27 -7.07 16.16
C ILE A 146 9.61 -7.62 15.68
N THR A 147 10.37 -8.30 16.55
CA THR A 147 11.67 -8.89 16.21
C THR A 147 11.55 -9.88 15.05
N ARG A 148 10.62 -10.85 15.14
CA ARG A 148 10.39 -11.85 14.08
C ARG A 148 9.97 -11.20 12.75
N THR A 149 9.21 -10.09 12.82
CA THR A 149 8.75 -9.35 11.64
C THR A 149 9.92 -8.68 10.92
N ALA A 150 10.78 -8.00 11.67
CA ALA A 150 12.00 -7.42 11.13
C ALA A 150 12.91 -8.49 10.52
N ASP A 151 13.10 -9.62 11.22
CA ASP A 151 13.93 -10.72 10.74
C ASP A 151 13.42 -11.29 9.41
N PHE A 152 12.11 -11.52 9.29
CA PHE A 152 11.52 -12.03 8.05
C PHE A 152 11.67 -11.03 6.90
N ILE A 153 11.38 -9.75 7.14
CA ILE A 153 11.46 -8.73 6.09
C ILE A 153 12.92 -8.56 5.62
N ASN A 154 13.87 -8.49 6.55
CA ASN A 154 15.28 -8.25 6.24
C ASN A 154 15.98 -9.43 5.58
N ASN A 155 15.59 -10.66 5.92
CA ASN A 155 16.28 -11.86 5.46
C ASN A 155 15.50 -12.65 4.39
N VAL A 156 14.24 -12.28 4.10
CA VAL A 156 13.42 -12.98 3.09
C VAL A 156 12.91 -11.98 2.04
N MET A 157 12.09 -11.00 2.44
CA MET A 157 11.47 -10.06 1.50
C MET A 157 12.47 -9.14 0.77
N ILE A 158 13.42 -8.54 1.50
CA ILE A 158 14.40 -7.62 0.91
C ILE A 158 15.34 -8.34 -0.08
N PRO A 159 15.99 -9.46 0.28
CA PRO A 159 16.85 -10.19 -0.64
C PRO A 159 16.11 -10.69 -1.88
N ASP A 160 14.86 -11.18 -1.74
CA ASP A 160 14.04 -11.61 -2.88
C ASP A 160 13.69 -10.46 -3.80
N ALA A 161 13.35 -9.28 -3.27
CA ALA A 161 13.09 -8.09 -4.09
C ALA A 161 14.33 -7.67 -4.89
N LEU A 162 15.52 -7.70 -4.26
CA LEU A 162 16.78 -7.44 -4.94
C LEU A 162 17.08 -8.49 -6.01
N ALA A 163 16.87 -9.78 -5.71
CA ALA A 163 17.09 -10.86 -6.66
C ALA A 163 16.16 -10.75 -7.88
N ILE A 164 14.87 -10.50 -7.67
CA ILE A 164 13.91 -10.22 -8.75
C ILE A 164 14.38 -9.00 -9.55
N GLY A 165 14.87 -7.95 -8.89
CA GLY A 165 15.47 -6.79 -9.55
C GLY A 165 16.68 -7.15 -10.43
N GLN A 166 17.58 -8.03 -9.97
CA GLN A 166 18.74 -8.46 -10.75
C GLN A 166 18.34 -9.17 -12.05
N PHE A 167 17.33 -10.04 -12.01
CA PHE A 167 16.87 -10.79 -13.19
C PHE A 167 15.94 -9.99 -14.10
N ASN A 168 15.39 -8.87 -13.62
CA ASN A 168 14.39 -8.08 -14.34
C ASN A 168 14.78 -6.61 -14.51
N LYS A 169 16.08 -6.29 -14.58
CA LYS A 169 16.57 -4.92 -14.76
C LYS A 169 15.87 -4.11 -15.87
N PRO A 170 15.50 -4.68 -17.05
CA PRO A 170 14.75 -3.92 -18.05
C PRO A 170 13.43 -3.30 -17.54
N TRP A 171 12.84 -3.86 -16.48
CA TRP A 171 11.65 -3.30 -15.83
C TRP A 171 11.93 -2.03 -15.02
N SER A 172 13.20 -1.61 -14.88
CA SER A 172 13.56 -0.29 -14.39
C SER A 172 13.27 0.83 -15.38
N GLU A 173 12.92 0.49 -16.63
CA GLU A 173 12.61 1.45 -17.71
C GLU A 173 11.15 1.30 -18.20
N ILE A 174 10.35 0.43 -17.56
CA ILE A 174 8.96 0.14 -17.93
C ILE A 174 8.02 0.68 -16.87
N GLY A 175 6.98 1.36 -17.32
CA GLY A 175 5.90 1.89 -16.49
C GLY A 175 6.30 3.02 -15.56
N THR A 176 7.20 3.89 -15.99
CA THR A 176 7.53 5.15 -15.31
C THR A 176 6.27 5.97 -15.02
N GLY A 177 5.39 6.15 -16.02
CA GLY A 177 4.12 6.85 -15.85
C GLY A 177 4.30 8.28 -15.34
N LEU A 178 3.76 8.57 -14.15
CA LEU A 178 3.87 9.89 -13.51
C LEU A 178 5.01 9.97 -12.48
N SER A 179 5.69 8.86 -12.16
CA SER A 179 6.71 8.84 -11.09
C SER A 179 7.95 9.71 -11.35
N ASP A 180 8.21 10.11 -12.60
CA ASP A 180 9.23 11.07 -13.02
C ASP A 180 8.69 12.49 -13.21
N LYS A 181 7.39 12.71 -12.99
CA LYS A 181 6.69 13.98 -13.25
C LYS A 181 6.05 14.54 -11.99
N CYS A 182 5.11 13.79 -11.40
CA CYS A 182 4.22 14.27 -10.36
C CYS A 182 4.01 13.19 -9.28
N VAL A 183 4.51 13.45 -8.07
CA VAL A 183 4.36 12.54 -6.91
C VAL A 183 3.87 13.30 -5.68
N LEU A 184 3.10 12.62 -4.82
CA LEU A 184 2.44 13.22 -3.66
C LEU A 184 2.53 12.32 -2.41
N SER A 185 2.84 12.95 -1.27
CA SER A 185 2.79 12.37 0.08
C SER A 185 2.25 13.42 1.04
N TYR A 186 1.35 13.05 1.94
CA TYR A 186 0.91 13.91 3.06
C TYR A 186 1.87 13.85 4.25
N GLY A 187 2.65 12.78 4.33
CA GLY A 187 3.48 12.44 5.49
C GLY A 187 2.69 11.73 6.59
N ALA A 188 3.41 11.04 7.47
CA ALA A 188 2.80 10.20 8.50
C ALA A 188 3.74 9.93 9.68
N PHE A 189 3.21 9.19 10.66
CA PHE A 189 3.92 8.75 11.86
C PHE A 189 4.47 9.92 12.69
N PRO A 190 3.59 10.76 13.27
CA PRO A 190 4.00 11.88 14.12
C PRO A 190 4.72 11.35 15.36
N ASP A 191 5.95 11.81 15.59
CA ASP A 191 6.75 11.45 16.76
C ASP A 191 6.46 12.33 17.98
N ILE A 192 5.98 13.55 17.73
CA ILE A 192 5.45 14.46 18.73
C ILE A 192 3.92 14.33 18.69
N ALA A 193 3.34 13.81 19.76
CA ALA A 193 1.90 13.54 19.82
C ALA A 193 1.07 14.82 19.56
N ASN A 194 0.11 14.72 18.65
CA ASN A 194 -0.78 15.80 18.19
C ASN A 194 -0.11 16.93 17.38
N ASP A 195 1.18 16.83 17.09
CA ASP A 195 1.86 17.70 16.11
C ASP A 195 1.94 16.95 14.78
N PHE A 196 1.22 17.47 13.78
CA PHE A 196 1.17 16.95 12.42
C PHE A 196 2.04 17.77 11.45
N GLY A 197 2.95 18.59 11.97
CA GLY A 197 3.90 19.37 11.20
C GLY A 197 5.12 18.57 10.74
N GLU A 198 5.88 19.16 9.84
CA GLU A 198 7.06 18.54 9.19
C GLU A 198 8.11 18.01 10.17
N LYS A 199 8.29 18.68 11.32
CA LYS A 199 9.28 18.28 12.33
C LYS A 199 8.89 17.01 13.11
N SER A 200 7.61 16.67 13.10
CA SER A 200 7.06 15.55 13.85
C SER A 200 6.90 14.29 12.99
N LEU A 201 6.47 14.46 11.73
CA LEU A 201 6.18 13.34 10.82
C LEU A 201 7.45 12.62 10.40
N LEU A 202 7.66 11.39 10.90
CA LEU A 202 8.83 10.56 10.56
C LEU A 202 8.83 10.07 9.11
N MET A 203 7.66 10.00 8.48
CA MET A 203 7.53 9.81 7.03
C MET A 203 7.30 11.18 6.38
N PRO A 204 8.23 11.69 5.56
CA PRO A 204 8.11 13.02 4.98
C PRO A 204 6.89 13.20 4.04
N GLY A 205 6.23 14.35 4.18
CA GLY A 205 5.22 14.85 3.25
C GLY A 205 5.79 15.87 2.25
N GLY A 206 5.08 16.03 1.13
CA GLY A 206 5.38 16.98 0.06
C GLY A 206 4.77 16.58 -1.29
N ALA A 207 4.82 17.50 -2.24
CA ALA A 207 4.44 17.27 -3.63
C ALA A 207 5.59 17.68 -4.57
N VAL A 208 5.80 16.91 -5.63
CA VAL A 208 6.64 17.30 -6.76
C VAL A 208 5.75 17.37 -7.99
N ILE A 209 5.97 18.36 -8.85
CA ILE A 209 5.28 18.54 -10.12
C ILE A 209 6.28 18.82 -11.24
N ASN A 210 5.91 18.52 -12.48
CA ASN A 210 6.72 18.79 -13.69
C ASN A 210 8.14 18.21 -13.65
N GLY A 211 8.38 17.17 -12.84
CA GLY A 211 9.69 16.54 -12.67
C GLY A 211 10.71 17.39 -11.90
N ASP A 212 10.30 18.50 -11.27
CA ASP A 212 11.20 19.36 -10.50
C ASP A 212 11.40 18.83 -9.07
N PHE A 213 12.18 17.75 -8.96
CA PHE A 213 12.51 17.13 -7.67
C PHE A 213 13.41 18.00 -6.77
N ASN A 214 13.95 19.12 -7.28
CA ASN A 214 14.68 20.09 -6.47
C ASN A 214 13.73 21.03 -5.70
N ASN A 215 12.43 20.99 -6.01
CA ASN A 215 11.42 21.85 -5.41
C ASN A 215 10.26 21.02 -4.85
N VAL A 216 10.49 20.43 -3.68
CA VAL A 216 9.43 19.70 -2.96
C VAL A 216 8.47 20.72 -2.31
N LEU A 217 7.25 20.78 -2.83
CA LEU A 217 6.22 21.74 -2.42
C LEU A 217 5.49 21.24 -1.15
N PRO A 218 5.13 22.15 -0.22
CA PRO A 218 4.30 21.80 0.93
C PRO A 218 2.86 21.52 0.50
N VAL A 219 2.19 20.63 1.24
CA VAL A 219 0.79 20.26 1.03
C VAL A 219 -0.05 20.81 2.18
N ASP A 220 -1.14 21.50 1.85
CA ASP A 220 -2.16 21.95 2.80
C ASP A 220 -3.50 21.35 2.39
N LEU A 221 -4.06 20.52 3.29
CA LEU A 221 -5.29 19.78 3.07
C LEU A 221 -6.56 20.59 3.39
N VAL A 222 -6.41 21.86 3.79
CA VAL A 222 -7.52 22.80 4.00
C VAL A 222 -7.62 23.81 2.85
N ASP A 223 -6.52 24.03 2.11
CA ASP A 223 -6.49 24.91 0.93
C ASP A 223 -7.41 24.34 -0.17
N PRO A 224 -8.53 25.03 -0.51
CA PRO A 224 -9.49 24.53 -1.50
C PRO A 224 -8.93 24.50 -2.93
N GLN A 225 -7.76 25.10 -3.17
CA GLN A 225 -7.08 25.09 -4.46
C GLN A 225 -6.07 23.94 -4.60
N GLN A 226 -5.86 23.12 -3.56
CA GLN A 226 -4.94 21.99 -3.60
C GLN A 226 -5.64 20.70 -3.99
N VAL A 227 -6.10 19.91 -3.02
CA VAL A 227 -6.73 18.61 -3.28
C VAL A 227 -8.15 18.85 -3.79
N GLN A 228 -8.44 18.41 -5.01
CA GLN A 228 -9.76 18.50 -5.62
C GLN A 228 -10.10 17.21 -6.34
N GLU A 229 -11.35 16.78 -6.31
CA GLU A 229 -11.86 15.63 -7.08
C GLU A 229 -12.78 16.08 -8.21
N PHE A 230 -12.56 15.51 -9.40
CA PHE A 230 -13.38 15.70 -10.61
C PHE A 230 -14.21 14.43 -10.90
N VAL A 231 -15.30 14.58 -11.66
CA VAL A 231 -16.27 13.49 -11.94
C VAL A 231 -16.80 13.46 -13.38
N ASP A 232 -16.25 14.24 -14.28
CA ASP A 232 -16.63 14.28 -15.70
C ASP A 232 -16.47 12.92 -16.41
N HIS A 233 -15.43 12.17 -16.05
CA HIS A 233 -15.20 10.80 -16.52
C HIS A 233 -15.55 9.72 -15.47
N ALA A 234 -16.27 10.08 -14.41
CA ALA A 234 -16.70 9.18 -13.36
C ALA A 234 -18.24 9.10 -13.25
N TRP A 235 -18.76 8.00 -12.71
CA TRP A 235 -20.20 7.75 -12.55
C TRP A 235 -20.78 8.49 -11.33
N TYR A 236 -20.63 9.82 -11.30
CA TYR A 236 -21.23 10.70 -10.29
C TYR A 236 -21.77 12.00 -10.92
N ARG A 237 -22.66 12.68 -10.19
CA ARG A 237 -23.20 13.99 -10.57
C ARG A 237 -22.58 15.10 -9.74
N TYR A 238 -22.04 16.11 -10.42
CA TYR A 238 -21.79 17.44 -9.86
C TYR A 238 -22.71 18.47 -10.53
N PRO A 239 -23.00 19.61 -9.87
CA PRO A 239 -23.72 20.72 -10.49
C PRO A 239 -23.01 21.25 -11.75
N ASN A 240 -21.68 21.21 -11.76
CA ASN A 240 -20.83 21.46 -12.92
C ASN A 240 -19.70 20.43 -12.89
N ASP A 241 -19.68 19.51 -13.84
CA ASP A 241 -18.68 18.44 -13.92
C ASP A 241 -17.33 18.88 -14.49
N GLN A 242 -17.24 20.11 -15.01
CA GLN A 242 -16.00 20.69 -15.53
C GLN A 242 -15.07 21.27 -14.46
N VAL A 243 -15.48 21.25 -13.18
CA VAL A 243 -14.71 21.81 -12.06
C VAL A 243 -14.51 20.78 -10.95
N GLY A 244 -13.31 20.81 -10.37
CA GLY A 244 -12.95 19.98 -9.23
C GLY A 244 -13.52 20.56 -7.94
N ARG A 245 -13.83 19.70 -6.99
CA ARG A 245 -14.33 20.10 -5.67
C ARG A 245 -13.35 19.64 -4.60
N HIS A 246 -12.98 20.55 -3.71
CA HIS A 246 -12.25 20.18 -2.49
C HIS A 246 -13.13 19.27 -1.63
N PRO A 247 -12.60 18.27 -0.90
CA PRO A 247 -13.41 17.31 -0.16
C PRO A 247 -14.36 17.91 0.88
N PHE A 248 -14.04 19.06 1.50
CA PHE A 248 -15.02 19.77 2.36
C PHE A 248 -16.27 20.26 1.62
N ASP A 249 -16.19 20.40 0.30
CA ASP A 249 -17.31 20.74 -0.58
C ASP A 249 -17.72 19.54 -1.45
N GLY A 250 -17.18 18.36 -1.17
CA GLY A 250 -17.32 17.17 -2.00
C GLY A 250 -18.75 16.64 -2.04
N ILE A 251 -19.14 16.07 -3.18
CA ILE A 251 -20.45 15.46 -3.38
C ILE A 251 -20.23 14.01 -3.82
N THR A 252 -21.06 13.09 -3.34
CA THR A 252 -21.07 11.69 -3.78
C THR A 252 -22.51 11.33 -4.14
N ASP A 253 -22.94 11.75 -5.33
CA ASP A 253 -24.26 11.45 -5.90
C ASP A 253 -24.06 10.47 -7.08
N PRO A 254 -24.28 9.16 -6.87
CA PRO A 254 -23.94 8.14 -7.86
C PRO A 254 -24.82 8.25 -9.11
N TRP A 255 -24.19 8.12 -10.27
CA TRP A 255 -24.87 8.10 -11.55
C TRP A 255 -24.18 7.17 -12.53
N TYR A 256 -24.62 5.91 -12.50
CA TYR A 256 -24.21 4.94 -13.50
C TYR A 256 -24.73 5.35 -14.87
N ASN A 257 -23.81 5.84 -15.71
CA ASN A 257 -24.08 6.23 -17.08
C ASN A 257 -22.81 5.95 -17.89
N PRO A 258 -22.67 4.73 -18.43
CA PRO A 258 -21.48 4.33 -19.16
C PRO A 258 -21.39 4.95 -20.57
N GLY A 259 -22.40 5.71 -21.01
CA GLY A 259 -22.42 6.36 -22.32
C GLY A 259 -22.60 5.37 -23.47
N ASP A 260 -22.07 5.73 -24.64
CA ASP A 260 -22.12 4.91 -25.87
C ASP A 260 -21.07 3.78 -25.87
N VAL A 261 -21.26 2.80 -24.99
CA VAL A 261 -20.39 1.62 -24.91
C VAL A 261 -20.62 0.66 -26.08
N LYS A 262 -19.58 -0.09 -26.45
CA LYS A 262 -19.78 -1.29 -27.25
C LYS A 262 -20.43 -2.36 -26.35
N GLY A 263 -21.64 -2.79 -26.70
CA GLY A 263 -22.44 -3.72 -25.90
C GLY A 263 -23.69 -3.05 -25.34
N SER A 264 -23.95 -3.20 -24.04
CA SER A 264 -24.99 -2.47 -23.30
C SER A 264 -24.47 -2.06 -21.92
N ASP A 265 -25.22 -1.20 -21.23
CA ASP A 265 -24.97 -0.79 -19.83
C ASP A 265 -24.79 -1.95 -18.84
N THR A 266 -25.39 -3.10 -19.12
CA THR A 266 -25.38 -4.31 -18.30
C THR A 266 -24.54 -5.43 -18.91
N ASN A 267 -23.96 -5.21 -20.09
CA ASN A 267 -23.13 -6.17 -20.81
C ASN A 267 -22.07 -5.44 -21.64
N ILE A 268 -21.18 -4.73 -20.94
CA ILE A 268 -20.14 -3.91 -21.55
C ILE A 268 -19.09 -4.81 -22.17
N GLN A 269 -18.85 -4.64 -23.47
CA GLN A 269 -17.74 -5.27 -24.20
C GLN A 269 -16.53 -4.34 -24.27
N GLN A 270 -16.76 -3.03 -24.43
CA GLN A 270 -15.75 -1.97 -24.37
C GLN A 270 -16.37 -0.71 -23.75
N LEU A 271 -15.71 -0.13 -22.76
CA LEU A 271 -16.07 1.18 -22.19
C LEU A 271 -15.86 2.30 -23.22
N ASN A 272 -16.57 3.42 -23.06
CA ASN A 272 -16.32 4.64 -23.81
C ASN A 272 -15.55 5.64 -22.92
N GLU A 273 -14.21 5.65 -23.03
CA GLU A 273 -13.37 6.49 -22.18
C GLU A 273 -13.39 7.99 -22.54
N GLN A 274 -14.06 8.36 -23.63
CA GLN A 274 -14.36 9.76 -23.96
C GLN A 274 -15.52 10.31 -23.11
N GLU A 275 -16.26 9.45 -22.40
CA GLU A 275 -17.34 9.80 -21.48
C GLU A 275 -17.05 9.23 -20.08
N ARG A 276 -18.07 8.91 -19.27
CA ARG A 276 -17.90 8.37 -17.92
C ARG A 276 -17.62 6.87 -17.96
N TYR A 277 -16.52 6.43 -17.35
CA TYR A 277 -16.08 5.03 -17.45
C TYR A 277 -15.63 4.38 -16.13
N SER A 278 -15.82 5.05 -14.99
CA SER A 278 -15.33 4.55 -13.70
C SER A 278 -16.17 4.97 -12.50
N TRP A 279 -16.23 4.11 -11.47
CA TRP A 279 -16.74 4.47 -10.13
C TRP A 279 -15.72 5.21 -9.27
N ILE A 280 -14.50 5.41 -9.77
CA ILE A 280 -13.42 6.10 -9.08
C ILE A 280 -13.47 7.58 -9.48
N LYS A 281 -13.52 8.50 -8.50
CA LYS A 281 -13.39 9.94 -8.77
C LYS A 281 -11.98 10.29 -9.25
N ALA A 282 -11.77 11.47 -9.81
CA ALA A 282 -10.47 11.89 -10.33
C ALA A 282 -9.82 12.98 -9.44
N PRO A 283 -9.08 12.61 -8.37
CA PRO A 283 -8.37 13.57 -7.55
C PRO A 283 -7.16 14.17 -8.28
N ARG A 284 -6.94 15.47 -8.09
CA ARG A 284 -5.82 16.25 -8.60
C ARG A 284 -5.29 17.14 -7.48
N TRP A 285 -3.99 17.44 -7.52
CA TRP A 285 -3.37 18.40 -6.61
C TRP A 285 -2.98 19.65 -7.40
N ARG A 286 -3.61 20.79 -7.09
CA ARG A 286 -3.50 22.04 -7.87
C ARG A 286 -3.74 21.81 -9.37
N GLY A 287 -4.66 20.91 -9.70
CA GLY A 287 -4.99 20.52 -11.08
C GLY A 287 -4.01 19.55 -11.76
N ASN A 288 -3.00 19.03 -11.05
CA ASN A 288 -2.05 18.05 -11.59
C ASN A 288 -2.47 16.62 -11.19
N ALA A 289 -2.32 15.67 -12.12
CA ALA A 289 -2.43 14.25 -11.82
C ALA A 289 -1.18 13.80 -11.05
N MET A 290 -1.37 13.05 -9.96
CA MET A 290 -0.29 12.67 -9.04
C MET A 290 -0.22 11.16 -8.89
N GLU A 291 1.00 10.63 -8.78
CA GLU A 291 1.23 9.29 -8.25
C GLU A 291 1.45 9.35 -6.73
N VAL A 292 0.84 8.41 -6.00
CA VAL A 292 1.01 8.24 -4.55
C VAL A 292 1.46 6.82 -4.23
N GLY A 293 2.02 6.61 -3.03
CA GLY A 293 2.42 5.29 -2.56
C GLY A 293 3.90 5.19 -2.22
N PRO A 294 4.43 3.96 -2.07
CA PRO A 294 5.80 3.75 -1.61
C PRO A 294 6.84 4.50 -2.44
N LEU A 295 6.73 4.45 -3.77
CA LEU A 295 7.66 5.16 -4.65
C LEU A 295 7.60 6.69 -4.47
N ALA A 296 6.39 7.25 -4.41
CA ALA A 296 6.20 8.68 -4.18
C ALA A 296 6.86 9.14 -2.86
N ARG A 297 6.62 8.41 -1.77
CA ARG A 297 7.23 8.69 -0.47
C ARG A 297 8.75 8.56 -0.49
N THR A 298 9.27 7.50 -1.10
CA THR A 298 10.72 7.33 -1.27
C THR A 298 11.34 8.51 -2.01
N LEU A 299 10.76 8.93 -3.14
CA LEU A 299 11.27 10.06 -3.92
C LEU A 299 11.23 11.37 -3.13
N ILE A 300 10.09 11.68 -2.48
CA ILE A 300 9.95 12.87 -1.65
C ILE A 300 10.97 12.87 -0.50
N ALA A 301 11.08 11.78 0.24
CA ALA A 301 12.02 11.68 1.36
C ALA A 301 13.48 11.77 0.91
N TYR A 302 13.84 11.11 -0.21
CA TYR A 302 15.18 11.17 -0.80
C TYR A 302 15.55 12.61 -1.17
N HIS A 303 14.66 13.32 -1.89
CA HIS A 303 14.92 14.69 -2.34
C HIS A 303 14.81 15.75 -1.24
N LYS A 304 14.15 15.44 -0.12
CA LYS A 304 14.24 16.25 1.12
C LYS A 304 15.50 15.96 1.94
N GLY A 305 16.35 15.00 1.50
CA GLY A 305 17.60 14.67 2.16
C GLY A 305 17.45 13.85 3.43
N ASP A 306 16.38 13.06 3.58
CA ASP A 306 16.26 12.11 4.69
C ASP A 306 17.40 11.06 4.62
N ALA A 307 18.31 11.11 5.59
CA ALA A 307 19.55 10.35 5.54
C ALA A 307 19.33 8.84 5.44
N ALA A 308 18.34 8.30 6.14
CA ALA A 308 18.04 6.86 6.13
C ALA A 308 17.47 6.43 4.77
N THR A 309 16.61 7.24 4.16
CA THR A 309 16.08 6.99 2.82
C THR A 309 17.19 7.08 1.77
N VAL A 310 18.02 8.13 1.80
CA VAL A 310 19.14 8.29 0.87
C VAL A 310 20.08 7.10 0.92
N GLU A 311 20.54 6.71 2.12
CA GLU A 311 21.45 5.57 2.29
C GLU A 311 20.83 4.26 1.76
N SER A 312 19.58 3.98 2.12
CA SER A 312 18.92 2.74 1.73
C SER A 312 18.71 2.65 0.22
N VAL A 313 18.25 3.74 -0.40
CA VAL A 313 18.03 3.81 -1.86
C VAL A 313 19.35 3.72 -2.60
N ASP A 314 20.38 4.49 -2.21
CA ASP A 314 21.67 4.47 -2.88
C ASP A 314 22.31 3.07 -2.82
N ARG A 315 22.21 2.39 -1.67
CA ARG A 315 22.69 1.02 -1.50
C ARG A 315 21.93 0.03 -2.39
N MET A 316 20.60 0.16 -2.46
CA MET A 316 19.73 -0.69 -3.28
C MET A 316 20.02 -0.53 -4.78
N MET A 317 20.09 0.71 -5.27
CA MET A 317 20.38 1.01 -6.67
C MET A 317 21.81 0.61 -7.05
N SER A 318 22.78 0.82 -6.15
CA SER A 318 24.16 0.37 -6.33
C SER A 318 24.27 -1.15 -6.40
N ALA A 319 23.56 -1.89 -5.53
CA ALA A 319 23.55 -3.36 -5.59
C ALA A 319 23.01 -3.88 -6.93
N LEU A 320 22.02 -3.20 -7.51
CA LEU A 320 21.46 -3.51 -8.82
C LEU A 320 22.30 -2.96 -9.99
N ASN A 321 23.33 -2.15 -9.74
CA ASN A 321 24.06 -1.39 -10.76
C ASN A 321 23.11 -0.61 -11.69
N LEU A 322 22.12 0.05 -11.10
CA LEU A 322 21.15 0.88 -11.80
C LEU A 322 21.32 2.35 -11.40
N PRO A 323 21.07 3.31 -12.31
CA PRO A 323 21.01 4.72 -11.95
C PRO A 323 19.81 4.98 -11.01
N LEU A 324 19.83 6.09 -10.27
CA LEU A 324 18.71 6.48 -9.40
C LEU A 324 17.37 6.53 -10.18
N SER A 325 17.38 7.00 -11.42
CA SER A 325 16.20 7.04 -12.29
C SER A 325 15.57 5.67 -12.53
N GLY A 326 16.30 4.57 -12.35
CA GLY A 326 15.75 3.21 -12.43
C GLY A 326 14.67 2.93 -11.36
N ILE A 327 14.59 3.74 -10.29
CA ILE A 327 13.53 3.64 -9.28
C ILE A 327 12.19 4.20 -9.77
N GLN A 328 12.19 5.07 -10.79
CA GLN A 328 10.98 5.67 -11.37
C GLN A 328 10.36 4.73 -12.40
N SER A 329 9.89 3.57 -11.94
CA SER A 329 9.49 2.44 -12.79
C SER A 329 8.63 1.42 -12.06
N THR A 330 8.08 0.46 -12.81
CA THR A 330 7.38 -0.72 -12.27
C THR A 330 8.26 -1.49 -11.29
N LEU A 331 9.52 -1.74 -11.65
CA LEU A 331 10.47 -2.42 -10.75
C LEU A 331 10.74 -1.58 -9.50
N GLY A 332 10.98 -0.27 -9.68
CA GLY A 332 11.25 0.63 -8.58
C GLY A 332 10.10 0.73 -7.57
N ARG A 333 8.83 0.68 -8.01
CA ARG A 333 7.69 0.59 -7.09
C ARG A 333 7.70 -0.65 -6.21
N ILE A 334 8.14 -1.79 -6.75
CA ILE A 334 8.29 -3.05 -5.99
C ILE A 334 9.44 -2.93 -4.98
N LEU A 335 10.57 -2.39 -5.41
CA LEU A 335 11.75 -2.16 -4.59
C LEU A 335 11.45 -1.19 -3.42
N CYS A 336 10.82 -0.05 -3.69
CA CYS A 336 10.39 0.92 -2.68
C CYS A 336 9.44 0.30 -1.65
N ARG A 337 8.56 -0.61 -2.07
CA ARG A 337 7.65 -1.31 -1.15
C ARG A 337 8.40 -2.25 -0.21
N ALA A 338 9.43 -2.94 -0.69
CA ALA A 338 10.28 -3.77 0.15
C ALA A 338 11.10 -2.90 1.12
N HIS A 339 11.72 -1.82 0.63
CA HIS A 339 12.41 -0.81 1.44
C HIS A 339 11.52 -0.27 2.57
N GLU A 340 10.29 0.13 2.27
CA GLU A 340 9.37 0.62 3.29
C GLU A 340 8.95 -0.45 4.30
N ALA A 341 8.84 -1.71 3.89
CA ALA A 341 8.55 -2.79 4.83
C ALA A 341 9.67 -2.91 5.87
N GLN A 342 10.93 -2.81 5.44
CA GLN A 342 12.09 -2.80 6.32
C GLN A 342 12.10 -1.57 7.24
N TRP A 343 11.88 -0.37 6.67
CA TRP A 343 11.80 0.86 7.46
C TRP A 343 10.70 0.78 8.52
N ALA A 344 9.51 0.29 8.16
CA ALA A 344 8.37 0.19 9.06
C ALA A 344 8.61 -0.84 10.18
N ALA A 345 9.28 -1.95 9.90
CA ALA A 345 9.67 -2.91 10.92
C ALA A 345 10.64 -2.30 11.94
N GLY A 346 11.62 -1.51 11.48
CA GLY A 346 12.49 -0.73 12.37
C GLY A 346 11.72 0.30 13.19
N LYS A 347 10.74 0.98 12.59
CA LYS A 347 9.90 1.96 13.29
C LYS A 347 8.94 1.34 14.30
N LEU A 348 8.47 0.11 14.08
CA LEU A 348 7.72 -0.64 15.09
C LEU A 348 8.55 -0.81 16.37
N GLN A 349 9.83 -1.18 16.26
CA GLN A 349 10.71 -1.26 17.41
C GLN A 349 10.91 0.10 18.08
N TYR A 350 11.19 1.15 17.29
CA TYR A 350 11.35 2.50 17.80
C TYR A 350 10.15 2.98 18.62
N PHE A 351 8.92 2.83 18.10
CA PHE A 351 7.71 3.22 18.82
C PHE A 351 7.43 2.36 20.04
N PHE A 352 7.75 1.05 19.96
CA PHE A 352 7.66 0.17 21.12
C PHE A 352 8.63 0.60 22.23
N ASP A 353 9.87 0.96 21.89
CA ASP A 353 10.85 1.46 22.85
C ASP A 353 10.42 2.79 23.50
N LYS A 354 9.81 3.69 22.72
CA LYS A 354 9.20 4.92 23.26
C LYS A 354 8.04 4.62 24.20
N LEU A 355 7.15 3.69 23.84
CA LEU A 355 6.10 3.22 24.74
C LEU A 355 6.69 2.68 26.04
N MET A 356 7.65 1.77 25.96
CA MET A 356 8.30 1.19 27.14
C MET A 356 9.02 2.25 27.99
N THR A 357 9.57 3.30 27.38
CA THR A 357 10.17 4.43 28.10
C THR A 357 9.13 5.22 28.89
N ASN A 358 8.01 5.57 28.25
CA ASN A 358 6.89 6.21 28.94
C ASN A 358 6.38 5.39 30.13
N LEU A 359 6.23 4.07 29.95
CA LEU A 359 5.80 3.16 31.02
C LEU A 359 6.80 3.09 32.18
N LYS A 360 8.11 3.04 31.89
CA LYS A 360 9.16 3.13 32.93
C LYS A 360 9.13 4.44 33.70
N ASN A 361 8.61 5.51 33.09
CA ASN A 361 8.43 6.82 33.72
C ASN A 361 7.03 7.01 34.35
N GLY A 362 6.21 5.95 34.44
CA GLY A 362 4.89 5.99 35.08
C GLY A 362 3.80 6.67 34.24
N ASN A 363 4.03 6.90 32.94
CA ASN A 363 3.01 7.43 32.04
C ASN A 363 2.25 6.30 31.35
N LEU A 364 1.05 5.98 31.86
CA LEU A 364 0.18 4.89 31.39
C LEU A 364 -1.08 5.37 30.64
N ALA A 365 -1.24 6.67 30.43
CA ALA A 365 -2.44 7.23 29.83
C ALA A 365 -2.63 6.78 28.37
N THR A 366 -3.84 6.36 28.01
CA THR A 366 -4.18 5.83 26.67
C THR A 366 -5.35 6.55 26.00
N ALA A 367 -6.12 7.34 26.73
CA ALA A 367 -7.27 8.07 26.20
C ALA A 367 -7.44 9.43 26.89
N SER A 368 -7.79 10.45 26.11
CA SER A 368 -8.36 11.71 26.60
C SER A 368 -9.87 11.68 26.41
N THR A 369 -10.62 11.89 27.49
CA THR A 369 -12.09 11.79 27.49
C THR A 369 -12.78 13.12 27.82
N GLU A 370 -12.04 14.23 27.92
CA GLU A 370 -12.58 15.55 28.25
C GLU A 370 -13.60 16.06 27.23
N LYS A 371 -13.50 15.60 25.98
CA LYS A 371 -14.44 15.89 24.88
C LYS A 371 -15.08 14.62 24.32
N TRP A 372 -15.29 13.61 25.16
CA TRP A 372 -15.97 12.38 24.73
C TRP A 372 -17.47 12.63 24.48
N GLU A 373 -18.12 13.33 25.40
CA GLU A 373 -19.56 13.59 25.32
C GLU A 373 -19.89 14.64 24.24
N PRO A 374 -20.83 14.36 23.31
CA PRO A 374 -21.19 15.31 22.24
C PRO A 374 -21.62 16.69 22.72
N ALA A 375 -22.15 16.79 23.95
CA ALA A 375 -22.54 18.05 24.58
C ALA A 375 -21.36 19.02 24.80
N THR A 376 -20.11 18.53 24.79
CA THR A 376 -18.91 19.37 24.94
C THR A 376 -18.33 19.83 23.60
N TRP A 377 -18.87 19.35 22.48
CA TRP A 377 -18.36 19.68 21.15
C TRP A 377 -18.86 21.06 20.72
N PRO A 378 -18.12 21.78 19.86
CA PRO A 378 -18.68 22.93 19.16
C PRO A 378 -19.95 22.52 18.40
N THR A 379 -20.94 23.41 18.35
CA THR A 379 -22.16 23.19 17.57
C THR A 379 -21.87 22.93 16.09
N GLU A 380 -20.84 23.59 15.54
CA GLU A 380 -20.34 23.38 14.19
C GLU A 380 -18.82 23.35 14.19
N CYS A 381 -18.22 22.34 13.55
CA CYS A 381 -16.78 22.26 13.34
C CYS A 381 -16.45 21.39 12.12
N ARG A 382 -15.21 21.49 11.62
CA ARG A 382 -14.69 20.62 10.56
C ARG A 382 -13.25 20.21 10.85
N GLY A 383 -12.83 19.07 10.34
CA GLY A 383 -11.50 18.52 10.57
C GLY A 383 -11.02 17.66 9.41
N VAL A 384 -9.69 17.53 9.32
CA VAL A 384 -9.01 16.63 8.39
C VAL A 384 -8.23 15.60 9.19
N GLY A 385 -8.48 14.32 8.93
CA GLY A 385 -7.61 13.23 9.36
C GLY A 385 -6.80 12.76 8.16
N PHE A 386 -5.48 12.73 8.27
CA PHE A 386 -4.62 12.26 7.17
C PHE A 386 -3.57 11.28 7.66
N THR A 387 -3.11 10.44 6.74
CA THR A 387 -2.01 9.50 6.96
C THR A 387 -1.43 9.03 5.63
N GLU A 388 -0.32 8.30 5.70
CA GLU A 388 0.22 7.52 4.59
C GLU A 388 -0.17 6.06 4.80
N ALA A 389 -1.27 5.68 4.16
CA ALA A 389 -1.66 4.29 4.07
C ALA A 389 -0.60 3.50 3.26
N PRO A 390 -0.58 2.16 3.31
CA PRO A 390 0.39 1.38 2.55
C PRO A 390 0.45 1.75 1.06
N ARG A 391 -0.70 2.11 0.46
CA ARG A 391 -0.83 2.47 -0.96
C ARG A 391 -0.57 3.94 -1.27
N GLY A 392 -0.41 4.82 -0.28
CA GLY A 392 -0.17 6.26 -0.49
C GLY A 392 -0.92 7.19 0.46
N ALA A 393 -1.05 8.43 0.01
CA ALA A 393 -1.72 9.52 0.70
C ALA A 393 -3.23 9.26 0.88
N LEU A 394 -3.68 9.27 2.14
CA LEU A 394 -5.07 9.08 2.54
C LEU A 394 -5.53 10.30 3.35
N GLY A 395 -6.66 10.88 2.96
CA GLY A 395 -7.31 11.95 3.70
C GLY A 395 -8.80 11.68 3.91
N HIS A 396 -9.28 11.97 5.12
CA HIS A 396 -10.68 12.00 5.51
C HIS A 396 -11.03 13.44 5.92
N TRP A 397 -12.03 14.02 5.28
CA TRP A 397 -12.54 15.35 5.59
C TRP A 397 -13.92 15.21 6.20
N ALA A 398 -14.08 15.69 7.43
CA ALA A 398 -15.33 15.59 8.18
C ALA A 398 -15.83 16.97 8.60
N ALA A 399 -17.13 17.20 8.44
CA ALA A 399 -17.85 18.32 9.06
C ALA A 399 -18.86 17.77 10.07
N ILE A 400 -18.92 18.39 11.24
CA ILE A 400 -19.84 18.05 12.32
C ILE A 400 -20.77 19.24 12.54
N ARG A 401 -22.05 18.96 12.65
CA ARG A 401 -23.09 19.93 12.99
C ARG A 401 -24.07 19.31 13.98
N ASP A 402 -24.38 20.02 15.05
CA ASP A 402 -25.32 19.58 16.11
C ASP A 402 -25.01 18.17 16.65
N GLY A 403 -23.72 17.86 16.83
CA GLY A 403 -23.24 16.57 17.34
C GLY A 403 -23.38 15.39 16.37
N LYS A 404 -23.63 15.65 15.08
CA LYS A 404 -23.75 14.65 14.00
C LYS A 404 -22.80 14.95 12.85
N ILE A 405 -22.45 13.93 12.07
CA ILE A 405 -21.71 14.10 10.82
C ILE A 405 -22.64 14.76 9.80
N ASP A 406 -22.24 15.93 9.33
CA ASP A 406 -22.93 16.69 8.28
C ASP A 406 -22.35 16.38 6.89
N LEU A 407 -21.02 16.18 6.84
CA LEU A 407 -20.29 15.76 5.64
C LEU A 407 -19.13 14.83 6.03
N TYR A 408 -18.91 13.80 5.22
CA TYR A 408 -17.72 12.96 5.30
C TYR A 408 -17.26 12.59 3.89
N GLN A 409 -16.06 13.00 3.52
CA GLN A 409 -15.47 12.73 2.21
C GLN A 409 -14.09 12.10 2.37
N CYS A 410 -13.82 11.08 1.57
CA CYS A 410 -12.58 10.31 1.62
C CYS A 410 -11.87 10.41 0.27
N VAL A 411 -10.61 10.85 0.28
CA VAL A 411 -9.73 10.73 -0.88
C VAL A 411 -8.64 9.73 -0.53
N VAL A 412 -8.74 8.56 -1.15
CA VAL A 412 -7.99 7.35 -0.79
C VAL A 412 -6.86 7.11 -1.81
N PRO A 413 -5.75 6.41 -1.49
CA PRO A 413 -4.60 6.36 -2.39
C PRO A 413 -4.88 5.74 -3.76
N THR A 414 -5.67 4.66 -3.81
CA THR A 414 -6.06 4.05 -5.09
C THR A 414 -6.96 4.99 -5.90
N THR A 415 -7.70 5.90 -5.27
CA THR A 415 -8.46 6.95 -5.98
C THR A 415 -7.53 7.84 -6.79
N TRP A 416 -6.37 8.20 -6.24
CA TRP A 416 -5.33 8.94 -6.95
C TRP A 416 -4.74 8.14 -8.11
N ASN A 417 -4.27 6.92 -7.81
CA ASN A 417 -3.50 6.19 -8.81
C ASN A 417 -4.37 5.59 -9.93
N ALA A 418 -5.56 5.10 -9.60
CA ALA A 418 -6.53 4.52 -10.53
C ALA A 418 -7.56 5.54 -11.03
N SER A 419 -7.29 6.83 -10.83
CA SER A 419 -8.12 7.93 -11.28
C SER A 419 -8.43 7.81 -12.77
N PRO A 420 -9.68 8.04 -13.20
CA PRO A 420 -9.96 8.31 -14.60
C PRO A 420 -9.40 9.68 -15.01
N ARG A 421 -9.65 10.06 -16.26
CA ARG A 421 -9.32 11.39 -16.79
C ARG A 421 -10.07 12.50 -16.07
N ASP A 422 -9.57 13.72 -16.23
CA ASP A 422 -10.23 14.97 -15.78
C ASP A 422 -10.65 15.81 -17.00
N PRO A 423 -11.26 17.00 -16.83
CA PRO A 423 -11.75 17.80 -17.96
C PRO A 423 -10.66 18.29 -18.92
N LYS A 424 -9.38 18.23 -18.52
CA LYS A 424 -8.23 18.54 -19.37
C LYS A 424 -7.74 17.32 -20.15
N GLY A 425 -8.38 16.16 -19.99
CA GLY A 425 -7.97 14.89 -20.54
C GLY A 425 -6.71 14.32 -19.89
N GLN A 426 -6.28 14.81 -18.72
CA GLN A 426 -5.09 14.31 -18.05
C GLN A 426 -5.35 12.92 -17.48
N ILE A 427 -4.50 11.96 -17.83
CA ILE A 427 -4.60 10.57 -17.38
C ILE A 427 -4.03 10.37 -15.97
N GLY A 428 -4.59 9.40 -15.23
CA GLY A 428 -4.12 8.99 -13.90
C GLY A 428 -2.83 8.17 -13.94
N ALA A 429 -2.30 7.82 -12.76
CA ALA A 429 -1.01 7.13 -12.64
C ALA A 429 -0.99 5.73 -13.28
N TYR A 430 -2.08 4.96 -13.17
CA TYR A 430 -2.19 3.63 -13.77
C TYR A 430 -2.18 3.69 -15.30
N GLU A 431 -3.05 4.53 -15.87
CA GLU A 431 -3.09 4.74 -17.31
C GLU A 431 -1.74 5.21 -17.83
N ALA A 432 -1.13 6.21 -17.18
CA ALA A 432 0.19 6.72 -17.56
C ALA A 432 1.29 5.66 -17.49
N ALA A 433 1.27 4.78 -16.49
CA ALA A 433 2.28 3.73 -16.34
C ALA A 433 2.10 2.59 -17.35
N LEU A 434 0.88 2.33 -17.82
CA LEU A 434 0.67 1.32 -18.87
C LEU A 434 1.05 1.81 -20.26
N MET A 435 0.97 3.12 -20.51
CA MET A 435 1.35 3.71 -21.78
C MET A 435 2.75 3.25 -22.23
N ASN A 436 2.86 2.95 -23.52
CA ASN A 436 4.10 2.57 -24.21
C ASN A 436 4.67 1.21 -23.80
N THR A 437 3.96 0.44 -22.97
CA THR A 437 4.37 -0.92 -22.59
C THR A 437 4.22 -1.88 -23.76
N LYS A 438 5.30 -2.59 -24.09
CA LYS A 438 5.28 -3.65 -25.12
C LYS A 438 4.75 -4.93 -24.52
N MET A 439 3.68 -5.47 -25.09
CA MET A 439 3.20 -6.83 -24.79
C MET A 439 3.91 -7.84 -25.70
N ALA A 440 4.47 -8.89 -25.12
CA ALA A 440 5.03 -10.00 -25.90
C ALA A 440 3.92 -10.85 -26.54
N ILE A 441 2.84 -11.10 -25.80
CA ILE A 441 1.67 -11.86 -26.24
C ILE A 441 0.40 -11.08 -25.83
N PRO A 442 -0.30 -10.40 -26.76
CA PRO A 442 -1.44 -9.55 -26.42
C PRO A 442 -2.57 -10.25 -25.65
N GLU A 443 -2.80 -11.54 -25.91
CA GLU A 443 -3.84 -12.33 -25.24
C GLU A 443 -3.44 -12.78 -23.83
N GLN A 444 -2.18 -12.58 -23.44
CA GLN A 444 -1.63 -12.92 -22.13
C GLN A 444 -1.09 -11.65 -21.45
N PRO A 445 -1.92 -10.91 -20.69
CA PRO A 445 -1.62 -9.56 -20.22
C PRO A 445 -0.61 -9.49 -19.06
N LEU A 446 0.42 -10.34 -19.04
CA LEU A 446 1.40 -10.40 -17.95
C LEU A 446 2.10 -9.05 -17.74
N GLU A 447 2.45 -8.33 -18.80
CA GLU A 447 3.11 -7.03 -18.66
C GLU A 447 2.20 -5.96 -18.06
N ILE A 448 0.92 -5.97 -18.42
CA ILE A 448 -0.11 -5.09 -17.84
C ILE A 448 -0.25 -5.39 -16.34
N LEU A 449 -0.34 -6.68 -15.98
CA LEU A 449 -0.48 -7.11 -14.59
C LEU A 449 0.72 -6.69 -13.74
N ARG A 450 1.95 -6.88 -14.22
CA ARG A 450 3.17 -6.44 -13.52
C ARG A 450 3.11 -4.96 -13.16
N THR A 451 2.78 -4.10 -14.12
CA THR A 451 2.71 -2.66 -13.89
C THR A 451 1.57 -2.30 -12.94
N LEU A 452 0.35 -2.80 -13.16
CA LEU A 452 -0.78 -2.50 -12.26
C LEU A 452 -0.53 -3.02 -10.84
N HIS A 453 -0.12 -4.28 -10.68
CA HIS A 453 0.17 -4.86 -9.37
C HIS A 453 1.32 -4.16 -8.67
N SER A 454 2.27 -3.53 -9.38
CA SER A 454 3.32 -2.74 -8.73
C SER A 454 2.80 -1.57 -7.88
N PHE A 455 1.57 -1.11 -8.13
CA PHE A 455 0.89 -0.09 -7.32
C PHE A 455 0.09 -0.64 -6.13
N ASP A 456 -0.05 -1.96 -5.99
CA ASP A 456 -0.94 -2.60 -5.00
C ASP A 456 -2.41 -2.11 -5.09
N PRO A 457 -3.10 -2.31 -6.23
CA PRO A 457 -4.45 -1.81 -6.43
C PRO A 457 -5.43 -2.36 -5.39
N CYS A 458 -6.13 -1.47 -4.70
CA CYS A 458 -7.18 -1.83 -3.75
C CYS A 458 -8.47 -1.11 -4.13
N LEU A 459 -9.30 -1.80 -4.91
CA LEU A 459 -10.46 -1.19 -5.57
C LEU A 459 -11.60 -0.86 -4.60
N ALA A 460 -11.81 -1.69 -3.58
CA ALA A 460 -12.75 -1.38 -2.50
C ALA A 460 -12.37 -0.08 -1.76
N CYS A 461 -11.07 0.20 -1.64
CA CYS A 461 -10.58 1.46 -1.08
C CYS A 461 -10.82 2.65 -2.02
N SER A 462 -10.70 2.51 -3.35
CA SER A 462 -10.93 3.63 -4.28
C SER A 462 -12.39 4.04 -4.44
N THR A 463 -13.32 3.09 -4.30
CA THR A 463 -14.75 3.36 -4.48
C THR A 463 -15.52 3.44 -3.16
N HIS A 464 -14.87 3.16 -2.02
CA HIS A 464 -15.47 3.20 -0.68
C HIS A 464 -16.85 2.52 -0.65
N VAL A 465 -16.86 1.29 -1.20
CA VAL A 465 -18.02 0.52 -1.70
C VAL A 465 -19.35 0.83 -0.99
N LEU A 466 -20.29 1.38 -1.77
CA LEU A 466 -21.72 1.46 -1.47
C LEU A 466 -22.44 0.29 -2.16
N GLY A 467 -23.51 -0.21 -1.56
CA GLY A 467 -24.40 -1.20 -2.17
C GLY A 467 -25.21 -0.62 -3.32
N ASP A 468 -25.83 -1.51 -4.11
CA ASP A 468 -26.58 -1.14 -5.33
C ASP A 468 -27.74 -0.16 -5.06
N ASP A 469 -28.20 -0.05 -3.81
CA ASP A 469 -29.24 0.87 -3.31
C ASP A 469 -28.70 2.06 -2.50
N GLY A 470 -27.38 2.23 -2.43
CA GLY A 470 -26.71 3.22 -1.57
C GLY A 470 -26.58 2.79 -0.11
N SER A 471 -26.95 1.55 0.25
CA SER A 471 -26.77 1.00 1.60
C SER A 471 -25.31 0.62 1.88
N GLU A 472 -24.91 0.62 3.16
CA GLU A 472 -23.66 -0.03 3.57
C GLU A 472 -23.74 -1.55 3.31
N LEU A 473 -22.88 -2.09 2.43
CA LEU A 473 -22.86 -3.51 2.08
C LEU A 473 -22.47 -4.43 3.25
N ILE A 474 -21.81 -3.91 4.28
CA ILE A 474 -21.36 -4.67 5.44
C ILE A 474 -21.61 -3.86 6.70
N SER A 475 -22.62 -4.25 7.48
CA SER A 475 -22.80 -3.86 8.88
C SER A 475 -22.38 -5.02 9.77
N VAL A 476 -21.28 -4.86 10.53
CA VAL A 476 -20.89 -5.83 11.56
C VAL A 476 -21.43 -5.35 12.90
N GLN A 477 -22.62 -5.81 13.27
CA GLN A 477 -23.08 -5.69 14.64
C GLN A 477 -22.40 -6.76 15.50
N VAL A 478 -21.49 -6.32 16.38
CA VAL A 478 -21.00 -7.14 17.47
C VAL A 478 -21.96 -6.96 18.64
N ARG A 479 -22.61 -8.07 19.07
CA ARG A 479 -23.43 -8.09 20.28
C ARG A 479 -22.57 -8.12 21.54
#